data_AF-A0A4C1V2D5-F1
#
_entry.id   AF-A0A4C1V2D5-F1
#
_cell.length_a   1.000
_cell.length_b   1.000
_cell.length_c   1.000
_cell.angle_alpha   90.00
_cell.angle_beta   90.00
_cell.angle_gamma   90.00
#
_symmetry.space_group_name_H-M   'P 1'
#
loop_
_entity.id
_entity.type
_entity.pdbx_description
1 polymer ?
#
loop_
_entity_poly.entity_id
_entity_poly.type
_entity_poly.pdbx_seq_one_letter_code
_entity_poly.pdbx_strand_id
1 'polypeptide(L)'
;MRLLKILCCIAYLISCVTGTNVRVDPLVITSHGLVRGQRATDGDYSTFLGIPFAQVDPNNPFGESLPYPNFEEVFDAADGSSECPPDKSRDWCYIW
;
A
#
# COMPACT_ATOMS: atom_id res chain seq x y z
N MET A 1 -41.61 2.23 -27.68
CA MET A 1 -40.52 3.21 -27.42
C MET A 1 -40.47 3.75 -25.99
N ARG A 2 -41.61 3.97 -25.29
CA ARG A 2 -41.61 4.46 -23.90
C ARG A 2 -41.04 3.45 -22.89
N LEU A 3 -41.42 2.18 -23.00
CA LEU A 3 -40.93 1.10 -22.13
C LEU A 3 -39.42 0.87 -22.27
N LEU A 4 -38.89 0.92 -23.51
CA LEU A 4 -37.46 0.73 -23.79
C LEU A 4 -36.60 1.84 -23.17
N LYS A 5 -37.06 3.09 -23.23
CA LYS A 5 -36.37 4.22 -22.59
C LYS A 5 -36.32 4.06 -21.07
N ILE A 6 -37.43 3.60 -20.47
CA ILE A 6 -37.50 3.34 -19.02
C ILE A 6 -36.54 2.20 -18.64
N LEU A 7 -36.52 1.11 -19.40
CA LEU A 7 -35.58 0.00 -19.19
C LEU A 7 -34.11 0.43 -19.31
N CYS A 8 -33.77 1.24 -20.31
CA CYS A 8 -32.41 1.79 -20.45
C CYS A 8 -32.04 2.74 -19.30
N CYS A 9 -32.96 3.59 -18.85
CA CYS A 9 -32.74 4.46 -17.69
C CYS A 9 -32.51 3.65 -16.42
N ILE A 10 -33.31 2.61 -16.18
CA ILE A 10 -33.16 1.72 -15.02
C ILE A 10 -31.82 0.98 -15.09
N ALA A 11 -31.45 0.41 -16.23
CA ALA A 11 -30.17 -0.28 -16.41
C ALA A 11 -28.98 0.66 -16.16
N TYR A 12 -29.04 1.90 -16.68
CA TYR A 12 -28.01 2.91 -16.45
C TYR A 12 -27.88 3.28 -14.97
N LEU A 13 -29.00 3.48 -14.27
CA LEU A 13 -28.99 3.78 -12.83
C LEU A 13 -28.44 2.61 -12.01
N ILE A 14 -28.79 1.37 -12.35
CA ILE A 14 -28.26 0.17 -11.67
C ILE A 14 -26.73 0.10 -11.87
N SER A 15 -26.23 0.33 -13.09
CA SER A 15 -24.78 0.36 -13.36
C SER A 15 -24.04 1.42 -12.55
N CYS A 16 -24.64 2.59 -12.33
CA CYS A 16 -24.07 3.64 -11.47
C CYS A 16 -23.94 3.18 -10.01
N VAL A 17 -24.94 2.46 -9.48
CA VAL A 17 -24.92 1.98 -8.09
C VAL A 17 -23.95 0.79 -7.92
N THR A 18 -23.89 -0.13 -8.88
CA THR A 18 -22.95 -1.26 -8.81
C THR A 18 -21.49 -0.85 -9.00
N GLY A 19 -21.24 0.34 -9.57
CA GLY A 19 -19.89 0.87 -9.77
C GLY A 19 -19.25 1.47 -8.50
N THR A 20 -20.02 1.72 -7.44
CA THR A 20 -19.47 2.28 -6.19
C THR A 20 -18.97 1.16 -5.29
N ASN A 21 -17.78 0.64 -5.59
CA ASN A 21 -17.05 -0.19 -4.63
C ASN A 21 -16.47 0.77 -3.57
N VAL A 22 -17.19 0.98 -2.47
CA VAL A 22 -16.69 1.78 -1.34
C VAL A 22 -15.45 1.06 -0.81
N ARG A 23 -14.27 1.56 -1.20
CA ARG A 23 -13.00 1.00 -0.74
C ARG A 23 -12.81 1.42 0.71
N VAL A 24 -12.92 0.44 1.60
CA VAL A 24 -12.51 0.58 2.99
C VAL A 24 -11.10 0.03 3.08
N ASP A 25 -10.13 0.92 3.17
CA ASP A 25 -8.74 0.54 3.31
C ASP A 25 -8.49 -0.03 4.72
N PRO A 26 -7.87 -1.21 4.84
CA PRO A 26 -7.65 -1.88 6.12
C PRO A 26 -6.64 -1.10 6.98
N LEU A 27 -6.89 -1.04 8.29
CA LEU A 27 -6.03 -0.35 9.26
C LEU A 27 -5.61 -1.30 10.38
N VAL A 28 -4.32 -1.37 10.68
CA VAL A 28 -3.73 -2.27 11.70
C VAL A 28 -2.86 -1.46 12.66
N ILE A 29 -2.91 -1.80 13.95
CA ILE A 29 -2.01 -1.28 14.98
C ILE A 29 -0.81 -2.23 15.08
N THR A 30 0.40 -1.68 14.97
CA THR A 30 1.67 -2.40 15.15
C THR A 30 2.38 -1.90 16.41
N SER A 31 3.52 -2.51 16.77
CA SER A 31 4.38 -2.00 17.84
C SER A 31 4.98 -0.62 17.53
N HIS A 32 5.02 -0.22 16.25
CA HIS A 32 5.59 1.04 15.79
C HIS A 32 4.53 2.10 15.49
N GLY A 33 3.24 1.76 15.44
CA GLY A 33 2.16 2.72 15.15
C GLY A 33 1.08 2.16 14.22
N LEU A 34 0.21 3.05 13.72
CA LEU A 34 -0.89 2.71 12.83
C LEU A 34 -0.41 2.55 11.39
N VAL A 35 -0.88 1.51 10.71
CA VAL A 35 -0.54 1.20 9.32
C VAL A 35 -1.82 0.98 8.51
N ARG A 36 -2.00 1.74 7.43
CA ARG A 36 -3.08 1.60 6.46
C ARG A 36 -2.60 0.77 5.26
N GLY A 37 -3.28 -0.33 4.99
CA GLY A 37 -3.02 -1.16 3.80
C GLY A 37 -4.01 -0.88 2.68
N GLN A 38 -4.09 -1.78 1.71
CA GLN A 38 -5.06 -1.75 0.63
C GLN A 38 -5.81 -3.07 0.53
N ARG A 39 -7.05 -3.03 0.06
CA ARG A 39 -7.76 -4.25 -0.31
C ARG A 39 -7.33 -4.68 -1.71
N ALA A 40 -6.96 -5.95 -1.84
CA ALA A 40 -6.54 -6.52 -3.11
C ALA A 40 -7.69 -6.50 -4.13
N THR A 41 -7.34 -6.32 -5.42
CA THR A 41 -8.33 -6.33 -6.51
C THR A 41 -8.61 -7.71 -7.06
N ASP A 42 -7.74 -8.67 -6.77
CA ASP A 42 -7.73 -10.02 -7.32
C ASP A 42 -8.14 -11.10 -6.30
N GLY A 43 -8.62 -10.71 -5.13
CA GLY A 43 -9.07 -11.66 -4.11
C GLY A 43 -9.63 -11.01 -2.85
N ASP A 44 -9.96 -11.86 -1.88
CA ASP A 44 -10.44 -11.44 -0.56
C ASP A 44 -9.29 -11.39 0.46
N TYR A 45 -8.33 -10.51 0.21
CA TYR A 45 -7.22 -10.28 1.12
C TYR A 45 -6.82 -8.80 1.12
N SER A 46 -5.99 -8.46 2.11
CA SER A 46 -5.45 -7.12 2.31
C SER A 46 -3.94 -7.15 2.14
N THR A 47 -3.39 -6.14 1.50
CA THR A 47 -1.95 -5.95 1.31
C THR A 47 -1.46 -4.78 2.14
N PHE A 48 -0.26 -4.93 2.68
CA PHE A 48 0.45 -3.87 3.37
C PHE A 48 1.90 -3.92 2.88
N LEU A 49 2.25 -2.97 2.01
CA LEU A 49 3.52 -2.96 1.28
C LEU A 49 4.44 -1.85 1.79
N GLY A 50 5.75 -2.10 1.76
CA GLY A 50 6.77 -1.09 2.06
C GLY A 50 6.82 -0.60 3.51
N ILE A 51 6.27 -1.33 4.47
CA ILE A 51 6.37 -0.95 5.89
C ILE A 51 7.86 -0.98 6.29
N PRO A 52 8.44 0.15 6.71
CA PRO A 52 9.84 0.17 7.13
C PRO A 52 10.00 -0.55 8.47
N PHE A 53 11.06 -1.35 8.59
CA PHE A 53 11.33 -2.16 9.79
C PHE A 53 12.69 -1.84 10.43
N ALA A 54 13.59 -1.17 9.71
CA ALA A 54 14.92 -0.80 10.18
C ALA A 54 15.46 0.42 9.40
N GLN A 55 16.57 0.98 9.89
CA GLN A 55 17.35 2.02 9.25
C GLN A 55 18.82 1.58 9.14
N VAL A 56 19.50 1.99 8.08
CA VAL A 56 20.95 1.80 7.97
C VAL A 56 21.65 2.83 8.86
N ASP A 57 22.66 2.39 9.62
CA ASP A 57 23.57 3.30 10.32
C ASP A 57 24.55 3.91 9.31
N PRO A 58 24.47 5.21 8.98
CA PRO A 58 25.37 5.83 8.01
C PRO A 58 26.83 5.86 8.49
N ASN A 59 27.09 5.72 9.79
CA ASN A 59 28.44 5.67 10.33
C ASN A 59 29.02 4.25 10.33
N ASN A 60 28.15 3.24 10.23
CA ASN A 60 28.53 1.82 10.17
C ASN A 60 27.57 1.03 9.25
N PRO A 61 27.60 1.29 7.93
CA PRO A 61 26.57 0.80 7.00
C PRO A 61 26.61 -0.72 6.77
N PHE A 62 27.69 -1.39 7.18
CA PHE A 62 27.78 -2.86 7.18
C PHE A 62 27.64 -3.47 8.57
N GLY A 63 27.31 -2.65 9.56
CA GLY A 63 27.01 -3.07 10.92
C GLY A 63 25.59 -3.57 11.08
N GLU A 64 25.19 -3.70 12.34
CA GLU A 64 23.79 -3.93 12.68
C GLU A 64 22.94 -2.72 12.25
N SER A 65 21.73 -2.99 11.76
CA SER A 65 20.78 -1.94 11.45
C SER A 65 20.21 -1.32 12.72
N LEU A 66 19.80 -0.06 12.62
CA LEU A 66 19.09 0.64 13.67
C LEU A 66 17.59 0.30 13.57
N PRO A 67 16.87 0.23 14.71
CA PRO A 67 15.42 0.08 14.67
C PRO A 67 14.75 1.30 14.02
N TYR A 68 13.67 1.08 13.27
CA TYR A 68 12.87 2.19 12.74
C TYR A 68 12.10 2.87 13.89
N PRO A 69 12.03 4.21 13.94
CA PRO A 69 11.27 4.91 14.97
C PRO A 69 9.77 4.65 14.84
N ASN A 70 9.02 4.97 15.89
CA ASN A 70 7.56 4.88 15.81
C ASN A 70 6.99 5.87 14.79
N PHE A 71 5.91 5.48 14.12
CA PHE A 71 5.12 6.34 13.26
C PHE A 71 4.37 7.38 14.11
N GLU A 72 4.60 8.66 13.83
CA GLU A 72 3.84 9.76 14.44
C GLU A 72 2.42 9.86 13.86
N GLU A 73 2.27 9.47 12.60
CA GLU A 73 1.01 9.46 11.85
C GLU A 73 0.69 8.04 11.33
N VAL A 74 -0.45 7.88 10.66
CA VAL A 74 -0.79 6.61 10.00
C VAL A 74 0.15 6.40 8.81
N PHE A 75 0.88 5.29 8.78
CA PHE A 75 1.74 4.93 7.65
C PHE A 75 0.91 4.30 6.51
N ASP A 76 1.00 4.86 5.30
CA ASP A 76 0.32 4.35 4.11
C ASP A 76 1.16 3.25 3.42
N ALA A 77 0.82 1.99 3.68
CA ALA A 77 1.50 0.79 3.20
C ALA A 77 1.03 0.36 1.80
N ALA A 78 1.19 1.28 0.85
CA ALA A 78 0.74 1.16 -0.53
C ALA A 78 1.85 0.79 -1.52
N ASP A 79 3.07 1.24 -1.25
CA ASP A 79 4.21 1.16 -2.17
C ASP A 79 5.17 0.06 -1.75
N GLY A 80 5.30 -0.97 -2.59
CA GLY A 80 6.24 -2.07 -2.41
C GLY A 80 7.43 -2.02 -3.37
N SER A 81 7.65 -0.91 -4.07
CA SER A 81 8.67 -0.80 -5.13
C SER A 81 10.10 -0.61 -4.62
N SER A 82 10.27 -0.38 -3.32
CA SER A 82 11.59 -0.27 -2.70
C SER A 82 12.27 -1.64 -2.67
N GLU A 83 13.30 -1.79 -3.51
CA GLU A 83 14.08 -3.01 -3.65
C GLU A 83 15.56 -2.74 -3.41
N CYS A 84 16.28 -3.74 -2.90
CA CYS A 84 17.72 -3.65 -2.78
C CYS A 84 18.36 -3.55 -4.19
N PRO A 85 19.43 -2.76 -4.37
CA PRO A 85 20.12 -2.66 -5.65
C PRO A 85 20.54 -4.05 -6.19
N PRO A 86 20.08 -4.44 -7.40
CA PRO A 86 20.59 -5.63 -8.07
C PRO A 86 21.99 -5.32 -8.62
N ASP A 87 23.04 -5.84 -8.00
CA ASP A 87 24.45 -5.59 -8.35
C ASP A 87 24.72 -5.53 -9.88
N LYS A 88 25.28 -4.41 -10.35
CA LYS A 88 26.26 -4.38 -11.47
C LYS A 88 27.27 -3.22 -11.33
N SER A 89 27.93 -3.06 -10.18
CA SER A 89 29.23 -2.35 -10.03
C SER A 89 29.46 -1.95 -8.57
N ARG A 90 30.08 -2.83 -7.79
CA ARG A 90 30.97 -2.65 -6.60
C ARG A 90 30.97 -1.42 -5.66
N ASP A 91 30.20 -0.34 -5.84
CA ASP A 91 30.29 0.88 -5.02
C ASP A 91 28.94 1.35 -4.41
N TRP A 92 27.80 0.67 -4.65
CA TRP A 92 26.46 1.21 -4.32
C TRP A 92 25.87 0.79 -2.96
N CYS A 93 26.50 -0.10 -2.19
CA CYS A 93 25.94 -0.57 -0.91
C CYS A 93 26.05 0.43 0.25
N TYR A 94 26.45 1.69 0.03
CA TYR A 94 26.72 2.65 1.11
C TYR A 94 25.66 3.73 1.32
N ILE A 95 24.51 3.75 0.62
CA ILE A 95 23.60 4.92 0.65
C ILE A 95 22.10 4.59 0.84
N TRP A 96 21.71 3.37 1.19
CA TRP A 96 20.30 3.08 1.51
C TRP A 96 20.17 2.04 2.60
#